data_AF-A0A966P7E0-F1
#
_entry.id   AF-A0A966P7E0-F1
#
_cell.length_a   1.000
_cell.length_b   1.000
_cell.length_c   1.000
_cell.angle_alpha   90.00
_cell.angle_beta   90.00
_cell.angle_gamma   90.00
#
_symmetry.space_group_name_H-M   'P 1'
#
loop_
_entity.id
_entity.type
_entity.pdbx_description
1 polymer ?
#
loop_
_entity_poly.entity_id
_entity_poly.type
_entity_poly.pdbx_seq_one_letter_code
_entity_poly.pdbx_strand_id
1 'polypeptide(L)'
;MSVELRGITKSFGSLVANDAIDLKVEAGQIHAILGENGAGKSTLMNILFGLLQPDSGEILIDGKPIQVNEPSDALAAGIGMVHQHFMLIPVFTVAENIVLGHEKIRGVGSLDLREARTQIMEIA
;
A
#
# COMPACT_ATOMS: atom_id res chain seq x y z
N MET A 1 14.55 3.80 4.88
CA MET A 1 13.10 3.70 5.08
C MET A 1 12.82 2.54 6.00
N SER A 2 12.08 2.80 7.07
CA SER A 2 11.56 1.83 8.01
C SER A 2 10.08 2.13 8.21
N VAL A 3 9.27 1.09 8.25
CA VAL A 3 7.82 1.15 8.49
C VAL A 3 7.56 0.54 9.84
N GLU A 4 6.86 1.26 10.72
CA GLU A 4 6.55 0.81 12.06
C GLU A 4 5.07 1.00 12.38
N LEU A 5 4.44 -0.04 12.90
CA LEU A 5 3.11 -0.05 13.47
C LEU A 5 3.28 -0.22 14.97
N ARG A 6 2.72 0.68 15.78
CA ARG A 6 2.79 0.58 17.25
C ARG A 6 1.40 0.52 17.86
N GLY A 7 1.15 -0.53 18.64
CA GLY A 7 -0.08 -0.72 19.40
C GLY A 7 -1.35 -0.67 18.54
N ILE A 8 -1.27 -1.09 17.27
CA ILE A 8 -2.40 -1.00 16.34
C ILE A 8 -3.53 -1.89 16.82
N THR A 9 -4.67 -1.27 17.12
CA THR A 9 -5.88 -1.94 17.54
C THR A 9 -7.01 -1.63 16.56
N LYS A 10 -7.78 -2.66 16.20
CA LYS A 10 -8.98 -2.50 15.39
C LYS A 10 -10.07 -3.47 15.81
N SER A 11 -11.26 -2.92 16.05
CA SER A 11 -12.46 -3.65 16.42
C SER A 11 -13.59 -3.42 15.42
N PHE A 12 -14.45 -4.41 15.30
CA PHE A 12 -15.69 -4.38 14.53
C PHE A 12 -16.83 -4.85 15.44
N GLY A 13 -17.56 -3.90 16.03
CA GLY A 13 -18.55 -4.21 17.06
C GLY A 13 -17.87 -4.86 18.28
N SER A 14 -18.25 -6.09 18.61
CA SER A 14 -17.66 -6.84 19.73
C SER A 14 -16.41 -7.65 19.36
N LEU A 15 -16.05 -7.73 18.08
CA LEU A 15 -14.88 -8.48 17.61
C LEU A 15 -13.65 -7.57 17.57
N VAL A 16 -12.60 -7.92 18.29
CA VAL A 16 -11.28 -7.30 18.18
C VAL A 16 -10.48 -8.04 17.11
N ALA A 17 -10.27 -7.41 15.95
CA ALA A 17 -9.57 -8.00 14.81
C ALA A 17 -8.05 -7.83 14.91
N ASN A 18 -7.60 -6.71 15.46
CA ASN A 18 -6.20 -6.45 15.81
C ASN A 18 -6.17 -5.92 17.24
N ASP A 19 -5.31 -6.48 18.08
CA ASP A 19 -5.19 -6.11 19.49
C ASP A 19 -3.74 -5.72 19.79
N ALA A 20 -3.49 -4.43 20.00
CA ALA A 20 -2.17 -3.85 20.31
C ALA A 20 -1.01 -4.41 19.46
N ILE A 21 -1.17 -4.47 18.14
CA ILE A 21 -0.17 -5.05 17.24
C ILE A 21 1.02 -4.11 17.07
N ASP A 22 2.21 -4.64 17.36
CA ASP A 22 3.50 -4.02 17.06
C ASP A 22 4.20 -4.74 15.89
N LEU A 23 4.63 -3.98 14.89
CA LEU A 23 5.39 -4.50 13.75
C LEU A 23 6.38 -3.45 13.27
N LYS A 24 7.64 -3.84 13.08
CA LYS A 24 8.66 -2.99 12.46
C LYS A 24 9.31 -3.71 11.30
N VAL A 25 9.37 -3.05 10.15
CA VAL A 25 10.03 -3.54 8.94
C VAL A 25 11.09 -2.51 8.53
N GLU A 26 12.36 -2.94 8.47
CA GLU A 26 13.46 -2.08 8.04
C GLU A 26 13.79 -2.28 6.56
N ALA A 27 14.50 -1.31 5.98
CA ALA A 27 14.96 -1.38 4.60
C ALA A 27 15.75 -2.66 4.34
N GLY A 28 15.43 -3.33 3.22
CA GLY A 28 16.09 -4.57 2.82
C GLY A 28 15.61 -5.83 3.54
N GLN A 29 14.63 -5.71 4.45
CA GLN A 29 14.03 -6.88 5.11
C GLN A 29 12.76 -7.34 4.41
N ILE A 30 12.54 -8.65 4.45
CA ILE A 30 11.29 -9.28 4.01
C ILE A 30 10.66 -9.92 5.24
N HIS A 31 9.45 -9.50 5.57
CA HIS A 31 8.65 -10.07 6.66
C HIS A 31 7.43 -10.79 6.10
N ALA A 32 7.07 -11.90 6.76
CA ALA A 32 5.86 -12.64 6.47
C ALA A 32 4.93 -12.57 7.69
N ILE A 33 3.68 -12.16 7.46
CA ILE A 33 2.63 -12.21 8.47
C ILE A 33 1.77 -13.44 8.17
N LEU A 34 1.85 -14.41 9.08
CA LEU A 34 1.18 -15.70 8.94
C LEU A 34 0.12 -15.86 10.03
N GLY A 35 -0.92 -16.62 9.74
CA GLY A 35 -2.04 -16.87 10.64
C GLY A 35 -3.26 -17.36 9.88
N GLU A 36 -4.23 -17.91 10.59
CA GLU A 36 -5.46 -18.45 9.99
C GLU A 36 -6.35 -17.36 9.37
N ASN A 37 -7.34 -17.78 8.59
CA ASN A 37 -8.36 -16.85 8.08
C ASN A 37 -9.13 -16.24 9.25
N GLY A 38 -9.30 -14.92 9.22
CA GLY A 38 -9.91 -14.18 10.34
C GLY A 38 -8.93 -13.70 11.40
N ALA A 39 -7.65 -14.08 11.36
CA ALA A 39 -6.63 -13.63 12.33
C ALA A 39 -6.22 -12.13 12.20
N GLY A 40 -6.97 -11.31 11.46
CA GLY A 40 -6.70 -9.87 11.36
C GLY A 40 -5.59 -9.45 10.39
N LYS A 41 -5.03 -10.36 9.58
CA LYS A 41 -3.93 -10.06 8.63
C LYS A 41 -4.32 -8.99 7.61
N SER A 42 -5.40 -9.22 6.87
CA SER A 42 -5.87 -8.27 5.86
C SER A 42 -6.35 -6.96 6.49
N THR A 43 -6.90 -7.01 7.71
CA THR A 43 -7.28 -5.82 8.48
C THR A 43 -6.05 -4.95 8.76
N LEU A 44 -4.96 -5.54 9.24
CA LEU A 44 -3.70 -4.83 9.52
C LEU A 44 -3.11 -4.20 8.25
N MET A 45 -3.10 -4.94 7.13
CA MET A 45 -2.59 -4.41 5.86
C MET A 45 -3.46 -3.28 5.31
N ASN A 46 -4.79 -3.41 5.43
CA ASN A 46 -5.72 -2.35 5.04
C ASN A 46 -5.56 -1.09 5.88
N ILE A 47 -5.22 -1.23 7.17
CA ILE A 47 -4.87 -0.10 8.04
C ILE A 47 -3.59 0.58 7.56
N LEU A 48 -2.53 -0.20 7.31
CA LEU A 48 -1.26 0.32 6.82
C LEU A 48 -1.40 1.09 5.49
N PHE A 49 -2.32 0.65 4.63
CA PHE A 49 -2.57 1.27 3.33
C PHE A 49 -3.71 2.32 3.33
N GLY A 50 -4.26 2.69 4.49
CA GLY A 50 -5.29 3.74 4.58
C GLY A 50 -6.68 3.34 4.08
N LEU A 51 -6.95 2.06 3.86
CA LEU A 51 -8.29 1.55 3.54
C LEU A 51 -9.17 1.40 4.78
N LEU A 52 -8.55 1.30 5.95
CA LEU A 52 -9.22 1.25 7.25
C LEU A 52 -8.47 2.16 8.23
N GLN A 53 -9.19 2.78 9.15
CA GLN A 53 -8.59 3.52 10.25
C GLN A 53 -8.44 2.63 11.48
N PRO A 54 -7.30 2.63 12.18
CA PRO A 54 -7.18 1.96 13.47
C PRO A 54 -8.05 2.67 14.50
N ASP A 55 -8.48 1.94 15.54
CA ASP A 55 -9.18 2.56 16.67
C ASP A 55 -8.19 3.19 17.66
N SER A 56 -6.97 2.63 17.74
CA SER A 56 -5.84 3.19 18.49
C SER A 56 -4.50 2.71 17.93
N GLY A 57 -3.42 3.36 18.35
CA GLY A 57 -2.06 3.11 17.90
C GLY A 57 -1.58 4.15 16.89
N GLU A 58 -0.35 3.99 16.40
CA GLU A 58 0.27 4.92 15.44
C GLU A 58 1.07 4.17 14.37
N ILE A 59 1.16 4.79 13.19
CA ILE A 59 2.00 4.35 12.08
C ILE A 59 3.16 5.33 11.97
N LEU A 60 4.39 4.84 11.86
CA LEU A 60 5.58 5.65 11.71
C LEU A 60 6.38 5.26 10.47
N ILE A 61 6.95 6.28 9.83
CA ILE A 61 7.96 6.12 8.78
C ILE A 61 9.25 6.77 9.25
N ASP A 62 10.32 5.98 9.31
CA ASP A 62 11.64 6.45 9.79
C ASP A 62 11.55 7.14 11.17
N GLY A 63 10.73 6.55 12.06
CA GLY A 63 10.50 7.02 13.43
C GLY A 63 9.60 8.25 13.56
N LYS A 64 9.04 8.77 12.45
CA LYS A 64 8.11 9.90 12.47
C LYS A 64 6.67 9.41 12.32
N PRO A 65 5.76 9.76 13.24
CA PRO A 65 4.35 9.45 13.08
C PRO A 65 3.80 10.05 11.79
N ILE A 66 3.01 9.27 11.07
CA ILE A 66 2.27 9.70 9.89
C ILE A 66 0.79 9.43 10.10
N GLN A 67 -0.04 10.24 9.45
CA GLN A 67 -1.47 10.00 9.38
C GLN A 67 -1.81 9.48 7.98
N VAL A 68 -2.43 8.32 7.91
CA VAL A 68 -2.80 7.65 6.65
C VAL A 68 -4.32 7.57 6.59
N ASN A 69 -4.97 8.56 5.99
CA ASN A 69 -6.43 8.63 5.92
C ASN A 69 -6.98 7.88 4.71
N GLU A 70 -6.19 7.83 3.64
CA GLU A 70 -6.54 7.21 2.35
C GLU A 70 -5.30 6.61 1.66
N PRO A 71 -5.49 5.73 0.64
CA PRO A 71 -4.38 5.11 -0.08
C PRO A 71 -3.35 6.08 -0.68
N SER A 72 -3.78 7.28 -1.09
CA SER A 72 -2.89 8.34 -1.59
C SER A 72 -1.85 8.76 -0.55
N ASP A 73 -2.23 8.82 0.73
CA ASP A 73 -1.32 9.17 1.83
C ASP A 73 -0.24 8.09 2.00
N ALA A 74 -0.64 6.81 1.92
CA ALA A 74 0.29 5.69 2.02
C ALA A 74 1.30 5.69 0.84
N LEU A 75 0.81 5.93 -0.38
CA LEU A 75 1.65 6.05 -1.57
C LEU A 75 2.63 7.22 -1.47
N ALA A 76 2.17 8.39 -1.00
CA ALA A 76 3.02 9.56 -0.76
C ALA A 76 4.09 9.29 0.31
N ALA A 77 3.80 8.41 1.27
CA ALA A 77 4.73 7.95 2.28
C ALA A 77 5.68 6.82 1.79
N GLY A 78 5.57 6.38 0.54
CA GLY A 78 6.40 5.32 -0.06
C GLY A 78 5.91 3.89 0.23
N ILE A 79 4.67 3.73 0.70
CA ILE A 79 4.05 2.42 0.93
C ILE A 79 3.22 2.05 -0.30
N GLY A 80 3.65 1.01 -1.03
CA GLY A 80 2.89 0.39 -2.10
C GLY A 80 2.19 -0.89 -1.64
N MET A 81 1.02 -1.19 -2.21
CA MET A 81 0.27 -2.42 -1.93
C MET A 81 -0.03 -3.17 -3.22
N VAL A 82 0.20 -4.48 -3.22
CA VAL A 82 -0.33 -5.40 -4.23
C VAL A 82 -1.53 -6.10 -3.62
N HIS A 83 -2.70 -5.96 -4.25
CA HIS A 83 -3.93 -6.57 -3.77
C HIS A 83 -3.95 -8.09 -3.99
N GLN A 84 -4.68 -8.80 -3.13
CA GLN A 84 -4.86 -10.25 -3.23
C GLN A 84 -5.56 -10.67 -4.55
N HIS A 85 -6.45 -9.83 -5.06
CA HIS A 85 -7.05 -9.99 -6.39
C HIS A 85 -6.35 -9.05 -7.38
N PHE A 86 -6.15 -9.52 -8.61
CA PHE A 86 -5.55 -8.71 -9.66
C PHE A 86 -6.48 -7.56 -10.04
N MET A 87 -6.00 -6.33 -9.84
CA MET A 87 -6.70 -5.09 -10.19
C MET A 87 -6.21 -4.55 -11.54
N LEU A 88 -6.19 -5.40 -12.57
CA LEU A 88 -5.79 -5.01 -13.93
C LEU A 88 -6.97 -4.47 -14.72
N ILE A 89 -6.72 -3.52 -15.62
CA ILE A 89 -7.68 -3.07 -16.62
C ILE A 89 -7.51 -3.96 -17.87
N PRO A 90 -8.46 -4.84 -18.20
CA PRO A 90 -8.25 -5.86 -19.24
C PRO A 90 -8.07 -5.30 -20.64
N VAL A 91 -8.63 -4.12 -20.91
CA VAL A 91 -8.53 -3.44 -22.21
C VAL A 91 -7.22 -2.67 -22.38
N PHE A 92 -6.42 -2.56 -21.32
CA PHE A 92 -5.12 -1.91 -21.35
C PHE A 92 -4.03 -2.93 -21.70
N THR A 93 -3.06 -2.49 -22.48
CA THR A 93 -1.77 -3.18 -22.66
C THR A 93 -1.01 -3.25 -21.34
N VAL A 94 0.04 -4.06 -21.29
CA VAL A 94 0.93 -4.17 -20.12
C VAL A 94 1.52 -2.80 -19.76
N ALA A 95 2.01 -2.04 -20.75
CA ALA A 95 2.58 -0.72 -20.51
C ALA A 95 1.54 0.25 -19.92
N GLU A 96 0.30 0.20 -20.41
CA GLU A 96 -0.80 1.04 -19.90
C GLU A 96 -1.19 0.68 -18.47
N ASN A 97 -1.23 -0.61 -18.11
CA ASN A 97 -1.49 -1.04 -16.74
C ASN A 97 -0.35 -0.62 -15.78
N ILE A 98 0.91 -0.63 -16.25
CA ILE A 98 2.07 -0.28 -15.42
C ILE A 98 2.11 1.23 -15.13
N VAL A 99 1.81 2.09 -16.11
CA VAL A 99 1.87 3.56 -15.94
C VAL A 99 0.57 4.18 -15.43
N LEU A 100 -0.44 3.37 -15.14
CA LEU A 100 -1.72 3.83 -14.60
C LEU A 100 -1.51 4.58 -13.27
N GLY A 101 -2.02 5.81 -13.17
CA GLY A 101 -1.79 6.73 -12.05
C GLY A 101 -0.48 7.53 -12.13
N HIS A 102 0.39 7.23 -13.09
CA HIS A 102 1.65 7.94 -13.38
C HIS A 102 1.75 8.30 -14.87
N GLU A 103 0.60 8.51 -15.52
CA GLU A 103 0.50 8.74 -16.94
C GLU A 103 1.26 9.99 -17.37
N LYS A 104 2.17 9.81 -18.33
CA LYS A 104 2.76 10.95 -19.05
C LYS A 104 1.88 11.29 -20.24
N ILE A 105 1.43 12.54 -20.30
CA ILE A 105 0.54 13.02 -21.34
C ILE A 105 1.33 13.87 -22.34
N ARG A 106 1.23 13.54 -23.63
CA ARG A 106 1.67 14.39 -24.74
C ARG A 106 0.55 15.34 -25.15
N GLY A 107 0.88 16.64 -25.17
CA GLY A 107 -0.05 17.69 -25.62
C GLY A 107 -1.34 17.70 -24.80
N VAL A 108 -2.48 17.86 -25.48
CA VAL A 108 -3.79 17.87 -24.82
C VAL A 108 -4.35 16.45 -24.79
N GLY A 109 -4.00 15.68 -23.76
CA GLY A 109 -4.76 14.49 -23.35
C GLY A 109 -4.36 13.13 -23.95
N SER A 110 -3.31 13.03 -24.76
CA SER A 110 -2.86 11.73 -25.30
C SER A 110 -1.77 11.08 -24.45
N LEU A 111 -1.89 9.80 -24.11
CA LEU A 111 -0.88 9.07 -23.33
C LEU A 111 0.41 8.86 -24.16
N ASP A 112 1.57 9.16 -23.59
CA ASP A 112 2.88 8.90 -24.20
C ASP A 112 3.34 7.46 -23.99
N LEU A 113 2.73 6.56 -24.75
CA LEU A 113 3.08 5.13 -24.69
C LEU A 113 4.52 4.82 -25.09
N ARG A 114 5.18 5.69 -25.88
CA ARG A 114 6.58 5.46 -26.25
C ARG A 114 7.49 5.70 -25.06
N GLU A 115 7.30 6.83 -24.38
CA GLU A 115 8.09 7.16 -23.20
C GLU A 115 7.84 6.17 -22.06
N ALA A 116 6.56 5.82 -21.83
CA ALA A 116 6.18 4.79 -20.87
C ALA A 116 6.94 3.47 -21.12
N ARG A 117 6.97 2.99 -22.37
CA ARG A 117 7.69 1.76 -22.73
C ARG A 117 9.20 1.88 -22.51
N THR A 118 9.82 3.01 -22.84
CA THR A 118 11.25 3.22 -22.61
C THR A 118 11.59 3.13 -21.13
N GLN A 119 10.84 3.82 -20.26
CA GLN A 119 11.06 3.78 -18.81
C GLN A 119 10.89 2.39 -18.22
N ILE A 120 9.87 1.66 -18.66
CA ILE A 120 9.64 0.28 -18.20
C ILE A 120 10.82 -0.62 -18.57
N MET A 121 11.38 -0.47 -19.78
CA MET A 121 12.52 -1.26 -20.25
C MET A 121 13.85 -0.90 -19.57
N GLU A 122 13.98 0.28 -18.96
CA GLU A 122 15.18 0.68 -18.21
C GLU A 122 15.22 0.08 -16.79
N ILE A 123 14.07 -0.31 -16.25
CA ILE A 123 13.93 -0.92 -14.92
C ILE A 123 14.10 -2.44 -14.98
N ALA A 124 13.87 -3.06 -16.14
CA ALA A 124 13.93 -4.49 -16.39
C ALA A 124 15.36 -4.98 -16.69
#